data_AF-A0A1E5WCD3-F1
#
_entry.id   AF-A0A1E5WCD3-F1
#
_cell.length_a   1.000
_cell.length_b   1.000
_cell.length_c   1.000
_cell.angle_alpha   90.00
_cell.angle_beta   90.00
_cell.angle_gamma   90.00
#
_symmetry.space_group_name_H-M   'P 1'
#
loop_
_entity.id
_entity.type
_entity.pdbx_description
1 polymer ?
#
loop_
_entity_poly.entity_id
_entity_poly.type
_entity_poly.pdbx_seq_one_letter_code
_entity_poly.pdbx_strand_id
1 'polypeptide(L)'
;MASPPLPSQIVEFNCKVMEDKLKSLDLKVNHHDENIRFLKSQINAIEEACVDLGIKLGNYHSSVAAVANNDTSAQEAEQRTIRSILDQDKTAAGIICQLKVHHYELASRMPLMKDILGFVATLGKVNDDNLSRLLSEYLGMDNMLALVCKTNDGVKGLEKYKDGIIDKSSGVHGLGRSVGKVLDGRFTVFCLENLRTFSGDVNIDDPQRKLILHRPRLPGGESPPGFLDFAVNMIHLDRAHLSCLTASGHGLRETLFYSLFSHLQVYKSRADIQRALPLINDGAISLDGGILKPNGSFCLGDSKNLEVKFPVSLEVSSSPENIVEMEEQVKLKNWEKERLLEDMKREEDLLKQVKELYSKQKQELMDYLTHPAMTRFFSHDAAKAIKEMYAEALPLKFDWSFTNLDLCSAYPPDKVSVIHVEPERDTAVLKKHPIPGSDFNRFLPCQAPDKQPCDLPDLEVKLGNYHSSIAAVANNDTSAQEAEQRTIRSILDQDRTAAAIICELRVRHFELASKMPLMKDILGFVATLGKVNDDNLSRLLAEFLGMDNMLALVCKNSDGVKALEKYDKDGIIDKSSGVHGLGRSVGKFLDERFTVFCLENLRYIILMYLQPYSLLGSTG
;
A
#
# COMPACT_ATOMS: atom_id res chain seq x y z
N MET A 1 51.81 55.56 15.40
CA MET A 1 51.60 54.10 15.48
C MET A 1 51.70 53.55 14.07
N ALA A 2 52.68 52.69 13.80
CA ALA A 2 52.85 52.08 12.48
C ALA A 2 51.87 50.91 12.32
N SER A 3 51.17 50.84 11.19
CA SER A 3 50.25 49.76 10.86
C SER A 3 51.00 48.42 10.76
N PRO A 4 50.45 47.31 11.27
CA PRO A 4 51.10 46.01 11.21
C PRO A 4 51.30 45.55 9.76
N PRO A 5 52.35 44.76 9.46
CA PRO A 5 52.65 44.34 8.09
C PRO A 5 51.52 43.46 7.52
N LEU A 6 51.24 43.60 6.21
CA LEU A 6 50.15 42.92 5.50
C LEU A 6 49.99 41.41 5.82
N PRO A 7 51.08 40.62 5.94
CA PRO A 7 50.99 39.20 6.30
C PRO A 7 50.43 38.94 7.70
N SER A 8 50.71 39.81 8.67
CA SER A 8 50.17 39.70 10.05
C SER A 8 48.67 39.97 10.10
N GLN A 9 48.19 40.92 9.28
CA GLN A 9 46.75 41.24 9.20
C GLN A 9 45.93 40.09 8.58
N ILE A 10 46.49 39.39 7.58
CA ILE A 10 45.85 38.23 6.96
C ILE A 10 45.74 37.06 7.95
N VAL A 11 46.79 36.84 8.75
CA VAL A 11 46.82 35.81 9.80
C VAL A 11 45.78 36.11 10.88
N GLU A 12 45.72 37.34 11.38
CA GLU A 12 44.76 37.76 12.39
C GLU A 12 43.32 37.65 11.88
N PHE A 13 43.07 38.03 10.63
CA PHE A 13 41.77 37.87 9.97
C PHE A 13 41.35 36.39 9.89
N ASN A 14 42.24 35.50 9.44
CA ASN A 14 41.93 34.08 9.31
C ASN A 14 41.70 33.39 10.66
N CYS A 15 42.51 33.71 11.68
CA CYS A 15 42.27 33.24 13.05
C CYS A 15 40.89 33.67 13.54
N LYS A 16 40.54 34.95 13.34
CA LYS A 16 39.24 35.48 13.75
C LYS A 16 38.08 34.78 13.05
N VAL A 17 38.19 34.51 11.75
CA VAL A 17 37.19 33.73 10.99
C VAL A 17 37.02 32.32 11.55
N MET A 18 38.12 31.64 11.91
CA MET A 18 38.07 30.30 12.50
C MET A 18 37.50 30.31 13.93
N GLU A 19 37.85 31.31 14.74
CA GLU A 19 37.29 31.52 16.08
C GLU A 19 35.79 31.82 16.04
N ASP A 20 35.34 32.66 15.11
CA ASP A 20 33.93 32.99 14.95
C ASP A 20 33.13 31.77 14.47
N LYS A 21 33.69 30.93 13.60
CA LYS A 21 33.11 29.63 13.25
C LYS A 21 33.03 28.69 14.46
N LEU A 22 34.07 28.64 15.29
CA LEU A 22 34.09 27.82 16.50
C LEU A 22 32.99 28.26 17.48
N LYS A 23 32.84 29.57 17.72
CA LYS A 23 31.76 30.13 18.55
C LYS A 23 30.38 29.81 17.98
N SER A 24 30.21 29.89 16.66
CA SER A 24 28.96 29.52 16.01
C SER A 24 28.63 28.03 16.21
N LEU A 25 29.63 27.14 16.12
CA LEU A 25 29.44 25.71 16.39
C LEU A 25 29.13 25.45 17.87
N ASP A 26 29.76 26.16 18.80
CA ASP A 26 29.48 26.06 20.24
C ASP A 26 28.03 26.43 20.57
N LEU A 27 27.53 27.53 20.00
CA LEU A 27 26.12 27.92 20.11
C LEU A 27 25.18 26.83 19.56
N LYS A 28 25.55 26.17 18.46
CA LYS A 28 24.76 25.05 17.91
C LYS A 28 24.79 23.81 18.82
N VAL A 29 25.94 23.48 19.42
CA VAL A 29 26.03 22.39 20.41
C VAL A 29 25.08 22.66 21.57
N ASN A 30 25.16 23.86 22.16
CA ASN A 30 24.29 24.24 23.27
C ASN A 30 22.80 24.19 22.88
N HIS A 31 22.46 24.67 21.69
CA HIS A 31 21.10 24.62 21.17
C HIS A 31 20.56 23.18 21.07
N HIS A 32 21.34 22.26 20.47
CA HIS A 32 20.93 20.86 20.34
C HIS A 32 20.86 20.15 21.72
N ASP A 33 21.79 20.43 22.65
CA ASP A 33 21.75 19.89 24.02
C ASP A 33 20.51 20.40 24.80
N GLU A 34 20.10 21.66 24.60
CA GLU A 34 18.87 22.22 25.18
C GLU A 34 17.60 21.58 24.59
N ASN A 35 17.56 21.38 23.26
CA ASN A 35 16.44 20.72 22.60
C ASN A 35 16.25 19.28 23.10
N ILE A 36 17.33 18.50 23.27
CA ILE A 36 17.26 17.15 23.83
C ILE A 36 16.71 17.18 25.26
N ARG A 37 17.15 18.14 26.09
CA ARG A 37 16.63 18.29 27.46
C ARG A 37 15.14 18.61 27.47
N PHE A 38 14.68 19.48 26.57
CA PHE A 38 13.27 19.79 26.39
C PHE A 38 12.46 18.54 25.98
N LEU A 39 12.92 17.81 24.95
CA LEU A 39 12.25 16.59 24.47
C LEU A 39 12.15 15.52 25.57
N LYS A 40 13.22 15.32 26.36
CA LYS A 40 13.19 14.43 27.54
C LYS A 40 12.14 14.84 28.56
N SER A 41 12.03 16.14 28.86
CA SER A 41 11.02 16.62 29.80
C SER A 41 9.59 16.38 29.29
N GLN A 42 9.35 16.55 27.98
CA GLN A 42 8.07 16.26 27.35
C GLN A 42 7.73 14.77 27.39
N ILE A 43 8.70 13.90 27.11
CA ILE A 43 8.53 12.43 27.21
C ILE A 43 8.13 12.04 28.64
N ASN A 44 8.83 12.56 29.65
CA ASN A 44 8.53 12.26 31.06
C ASN A 44 7.11 12.72 31.44
N ALA A 45 6.70 13.92 31.01
CA ALA A 45 5.35 14.43 31.26
C ALA A 45 4.26 13.54 30.63
N ILE A 46 4.51 12.99 29.45
CA ILE A 46 3.61 12.02 28.81
C ILE A 46 3.57 10.70 29.59
N GLU A 47 4.72 10.20 30.05
CA GLU A 47 4.79 8.98 30.86
C GLU A 47 4.01 9.13 32.17
N GLU A 48 4.16 10.25 32.87
CA GLU A 48 3.38 10.58 34.07
C GLU A 48 1.87 10.59 33.78
N ALA A 49 1.45 11.25 32.69
CA ALA A 49 0.06 11.27 32.27
C ALA A 49 -0.48 9.87 31.92
N CYS A 50 0.30 9.03 31.26
CA CYS A 50 -0.05 7.64 30.97
C CYS A 50 -0.21 6.81 32.25
N VAL A 51 0.65 7.00 33.24
CA VAL A 51 0.54 6.33 34.55
C VAL A 51 -0.75 6.75 35.26
N ASP A 52 -1.05 8.05 35.30
CA ASP A 52 -2.27 8.59 35.93
C ASP A 52 -3.55 8.05 35.26
N LEU A 53 -3.57 8.04 33.92
CA LEU A 53 -4.68 7.45 33.15
C LEU A 53 -4.77 5.93 33.40
N GLY A 54 -3.65 5.23 33.43
CA GLY A 54 -3.59 3.79 33.72
C GLY A 54 -4.13 3.43 35.10
N ILE A 55 -3.81 4.24 36.13
CA ILE A 55 -4.36 4.06 37.49
C ILE A 55 -5.87 4.25 37.49
N LYS A 56 -6.39 5.30 36.82
CA LYS A 56 -7.83 5.53 36.68
C LYS A 56 -8.51 4.34 36.00
N LEU A 57 -7.96 3.87 34.88
CA LEU A 57 -8.48 2.74 34.12
C LEU A 57 -8.48 1.44 34.96
N GLY A 58 -7.41 1.17 35.70
CA GLY A 58 -7.30 0.02 36.60
C GLY A 58 -8.36 0.00 37.70
N ASN A 59 -8.71 1.18 38.24
CA ASN A 59 -9.79 1.32 39.21
C ASN A 59 -11.17 1.03 38.60
N TYR A 60 -11.40 1.45 37.35
CA TYR A 60 -12.63 1.13 36.61
C TYR A 60 -12.73 -0.36 36.25
N HIS A 61 -11.67 -0.99 35.72
CA HIS A 61 -11.70 -2.42 35.41
C HIS A 61 -11.88 -3.28 36.67
N SER A 62 -11.30 -2.90 37.80
CA SER A 62 -11.50 -3.60 39.08
C SER A 62 -12.94 -3.49 39.61
N SER A 63 -13.69 -2.44 39.21
CA SER A 63 -15.09 -2.23 39.59
C SER A 63 -16.11 -2.78 38.55
N VAL A 64 -15.69 -2.94 37.29
CA VAL A 64 -16.52 -3.47 36.17
C VAL A 64 -16.35 -4.99 35.98
N ALA A 65 -15.32 -5.63 36.55
CA ALA A 65 -15.10 -7.08 36.50
C ALA A 65 -16.28 -7.94 37.02
N ALA A 66 -17.32 -7.33 37.58
CA ALA A 66 -18.56 -8.00 38.01
C ALA A 66 -19.59 -8.23 36.88
N VAL A 67 -19.42 -7.66 35.67
CA VAL A 67 -20.38 -7.80 34.56
C VAL A 67 -19.65 -8.03 33.24
N ALA A 68 -19.10 -9.23 33.04
CA ALA A 68 -18.61 -9.65 31.74
C ALA A 68 -19.76 -10.28 30.94
N ASN A 69 -20.28 -9.55 29.96
CA ASN A 69 -21.09 -10.14 28.89
C ASN A 69 -20.13 -10.84 27.91
N ASN A 70 -20.27 -12.16 27.80
CA ASN A 70 -19.55 -12.97 26.84
C ASN A 70 -20.30 -12.93 25.50
N ASP A 71 -19.87 -12.07 24.58
CA ASP A 71 -20.30 -12.17 23.17
C ASP A 71 -19.58 -13.34 22.48
N THR A 72 -20.02 -14.56 22.83
CA THR A 72 -19.46 -15.82 22.33
C THR A 72 -19.51 -15.95 20.81
N SER A 73 -20.50 -15.35 20.13
CA SER A 73 -20.70 -15.52 18.68
C SER A 73 -19.65 -14.82 17.82
N ALA A 74 -19.26 -13.59 18.17
CA ALA A 74 -18.23 -12.84 17.45
C ALA A 74 -16.84 -13.46 17.66
N GLN A 75 -16.54 -13.86 18.91
CA GLN A 75 -15.31 -14.57 19.24
C GLN A 75 -15.21 -15.93 18.53
N GLU A 76 -16.32 -16.66 18.42
CA GLU A 76 -16.37 -17.89 17.64
C GLU A 76 -16.13 -17.63 16.14
N ALA A 77 -16.67 -16.56 15.57
CA ALA A 77 -16.44 -16.20 14.17
C ALA A 77 -14.96 -15.89 13.89
N GLU A 78 -14.31 -15.12 14.76
CA GLU A 78 -12.86 -14.87 14.69
C GLU A 78 -12.04 -16.15 14.79
N GLN A 79 -12.39 -17.04 15.73
CA GLN A 79 -11.72 -18.33 15.89
C GLN A 79 -11.89 -19.22 14.65
N ARG A 80 -13.06 -19.19 13.98
CA ARG A 80 -13.26 -19.92 12.71
C ARG A 80 -12.31 -19.39 11.64
N THR A 81 -12.20 -18.07 11.47
CA THR A 81 -11.24 -17.48 10.52
C THR A 81 -9.79 -17.86 10.83
N ILE A 82 -9.39 -17.85 12.11
CA ILE A 82 -8.05 -18.28 12.54
C ILE A 82 -7.81 -19.75 12.19
N ARG A 83 -8.78 -20.65 12.43
CA ARG A 83 -8.69 -22.06 12.05
C ARG A 83 -8.54 -22.22 10.53
N SER A 84 -9.35 -21.52 9.75
CA SER A 84 -9.23 -21.52 8.28
C SER A 84 -7.85 -21.09 7.80
N ILE A 85 -7.18 -20.15 8.48
CA ILE A 85 -5.81 -19.73 8.15
C ILE A 85 -4.78 -20.79 8.58
N LEU A 86 -4.98 -21.45 9.73
CA LEU A 86 -4.10 -22.55 10.17
C LEU A 86 -4.12 -23.73 9.20
N ASP A 87 -5.28 -23.99 8.59
CA ASP A 87 -5.46 -25.02 7.55
C ASP A 87 -4.69 -24.68 6.26
N GLN A 88 -4.28 -23.42 6.06
CA GLN A 88 -3.40 -22.99 4.96
C GLN A 88 -1.92 -23.26 5.30
N ASP A 89 -1.61 -24.50 5.67
CA ASP A 89 -0.38 -24.89 6.34
C ASP A 89 0.91 -24.70 5.51
N LYS A 90 0.80 -24.57 4.20
CA LYS A 90 1.91 -24.29 3.25
C LYS A 90 2.15 -22.79 2.99
N THR A 91 1.29 -21.92 3.52
CA THR A 91 1.37 -20.48 3.29
C THR A 91 2.15 -19.77 4.39
N ALA A 92 2.70 -18.59 4.08
CA ALA A 92 3.34 -17.74 5.08
C ALA A 92 2.37 -17.37 6.22
N ALA A 93 1.10 -17.14 5.88
CA ALA A 93 0.05 -16.87 6.84
C ALA A 93 -0.17 -18.04 7.81
N GLY A 94 -0.30 -19.26 7.30
CA GLY A 94 -0.48 -20.46 8.13
C GLY A 94 0.71 -20.73 9.06
N ILE A 95 1.95 -20.52 8.59
CA ILE A 95 3.16 -20.65 9.40
C ILE A 95 3.17 -19.61 10.54
N ILE A 96 2.97 -18.33 10.21
CA ILE A 96 2.98 -17.24 11.19
C ILE A 96 1.80 -17.37 12.17
N CYS A 97 0.64 -17.79 11.68
CA CYS A 97 -0.55 -18.04 12.51
C CYS A 97 -0.29 -19.17 13.51
N GLN A 98 0.31 -20.28 13.05
CA GLN A 98 0.68 -21.38 13.94
C GLN A 98 1.66 -20.92 15.03
N LEU A 99 2.65 -20.08 14.69
CA LEU A 99 3.56 -19.51 15.67
C LEU A 99 2.84 -18.61 16.69
N LYS A 100 1.92 -17.75 16.25
CA LYS A 100 1.15 -16.88 17.14
C LYS A 100 0.22 -17.67 18.08
N VAL A 101 -0.39 -18.75 17.61
CA VAL A 101 -1.39 -19.53 18.36
C VAL A 101 -0.76 -20.62 19.23
N HIS A 102 0.17 -21.42 18.69
CA HIS A 102 0.70 -22.61 19.36
C HIS A 102 2.07 -22.38 20.02
N HIS A 103 2.78 -21.33 19.62
CA HIS A 103 4.14 -21.02 20.11
C HIS A 103 4.27 -19.56 20.57
N TYR A 104 3.25 -19.05 21.26
CA TYR A 104 3.14 -17.66 21.68
C TYR A 104 4.38 -17.14 22.45
N GLU A 105 4.95 -17.94 23.35
CA GLU A 105 6.15 -17.53 24.11
C GLU A 105 7.37 -17.29 23.23
N LEU A 106 7.55 -18.09 22.17
CA LEU A 106 8.61 -17.89 21.19
C LEU A 106 8.30 -16.67 20.33
N ALA A 107 7.07 -16.55 19.85
CA ALA A 107 6.63 -15.45 19.00
C ALA A 107 6.75 -14.09 19.70
N SER A 108 6.31 -13.97 20.95
CA SER A 108 6.33 -12.72 21.74
C SER A 108 7.75 -12.15 21.98
N ARG A 109 8.77 -13.01 21.98
CA ARG A 109 10.17 -12.62 22.13
C ARG A 109 10.83 -12.19 20.82
N MET A 110 10.23 -12.52 19.67
CA MET A 110 10.80 -12.24 18.35
C MET A 110 10.49 -10.80 17.91
N PRO A 111 11.52 -9.98 17.58
CA PRO A 111 11.29 -8.62 17.06
C PRO A 111 10.41 -8.61 15.80
N LEU A 112 10.64 -9.55 14.88
CA LEU A 112 9.86 -9.70 13.65
C LEU A 112 8.35 -9.84 13.92
N MET A 113 7.98 -10.64 14.93
CA MET A 113 6.57 -10.90 15.24
C MET A 113 5.87 -9.70 15.85
N LYS A 114 6.61 -8.78 16.49
CA LYS A 114 6.07 -7.53 17.02
C LYS A 114 5.69 -6.53 15.93
N ASP A 115 6.35 -6.61 14.77
CA ASP A 115 6.05 -5.76 13.62
C ASP A 115 4.83 -6.27 12.82
N ILE A 116 4.60 -7.58 12.79
CA ILE A 116 3.44 -8.17 12.11
C ILE A 116 2.17 -7.89 12.92
N LEU A 117 1.36 -6.94 12.44
CA LEU A 117 0.07 -6.59 13.01
C LEU A 117 -0.91 -7.77 12.92
N GLY A 118 -1.03 -8.39 11.74
CA GLY A 118 -1.96 -9.50 11.52
C GLY A 118 -2.04 -9.93 10.06
N PHE A 119 -3.11 -10.65 9.73
CA PHE A 119 -3.49 -10.99 8.36
C PHE A 119 -4.67 -10.12 7.94
N VAL A 120 -4.80 -9.80 6.65
CA VAL A 120 -5.95 -9.01 6.16
C VAL A 120 -7.28 -9.62 6.63
N ALA A 121 -7.42 -10.94 6.53
CA ALA A 121 -8.61 -11.68 6.97
C ALA A 121 -8.99 -11.51 8.46
N THR A 122 -8.03 -11.17 9.33
CA THR A 122 -8.26 -11.04 10.78
C THR A 122 -8.32 -9.59 11.26
N LEU A 123 -8.03 -8.61 10.39
CA LEU A 123 -7.91 -7.20 10.76
C LEU A 123 -9.19 -6.39 10.53
N GLY A 124 -10.20 -7.00 9.93
CA GLY A 124 -11.51 -6.40 9.69
C GLY A 124 -12.62 -7.41 9.94
N LYS A 125 -13.79 -6.91 10.32
CA LYS A 125 -15.01 -7.67 10.53
C LYS A 125 -16.10 -7.14 9.59
N VAL A 126 -17.07 -7.97 9.25
CA VAL A 126 -18.19 -7.58 8.38
C VAL A 126 -19.50 -7.93 9.06
N ASN A 127 -20.56 -7.16 8.83
CA ASN A 127 -21.82 -7.37 9.56
C ASN A 127 -22.69 -8.51 8.99
N ASP A 128 -22.32 -9.07 7.84
CA ASP A 128 -23.10 -10.05 7.10
C ASP A 128 -22.19 -11.10 6.43
N ASP A 129 -22.58 -12.38 6.48
CA ASP A 129 -21.79 -13.49 5.92
C ASP A 129 -21.72 -13.43 4.39
N ASN A 130 -22.81 -13.02 3.73
CA ASN A 130 -22.83 -12.90 2.28
C ASN A 130 -21.91 -11.76 1.82
N LEU A 131 -21.92 -10.61 2.50
CA LEU A 131 -20.97 -9.53 2.24
C LEU A 131 -19.54 -9.95 2.54
N SER A 132 -19.30 -10.66 3.65
CA SER A 132 -17.98 -11.22 3.97
C SER A 132 -17.45 -12.11 2.85
N ARG A 133 -18.28 -13.02 2.35
CA ARG A 133 -17.97 -13.88 1.20
C ARG A 133 -17.63 -13.05 -0.04
N LEU A 134 -18.46 -12.07 -0.39
CA LEU A 134 -18.29 -11.26 -1.60
C LEU A 134 -17.03 -10.39 -1.55
N LEU A 135 -16.73 -9.77 -0.41
CA LEU A 135 -15.51 -8.98 -0.23
C LEU A 135 -14.27 -9.87 -0.25
N SER A 136 -14.34 -11.06 0.35
CA SER A 136 -13.25 -12.04 0.31
C SER A 136 -13.01 -12.53 -1.13
N GLU A 137 -14.08 -12.78 -1.91
CA GLU A 137 -13.99 -13.13 -3.34
C GLU A 137 -13.44 -11.98 -4.18
N TYR A 138 -13.81 -10.74 -3.84
CA TYR A 138 -13.26 -9.56 -4.48
C TYR A 138 -11.75 -9.42 -4.21
N LEU A 139 -11.28 -9.67 -2.99
CA LEU A 139 -9.87 -9.56 -2.66
C LEU A 139 -9.05 -10.74 -3.20
N GLY A 140 -9.62 -11.93 -3.21
CA GLY A 140 -8.91 -13.18 -3.52
C GLY A 140 -8.08 -13.70 -2.34
N MET A 141 -7.72 -14.99 -2.40
CA MET A 141 -7.05 -15.68 -1.29
C MET A 141 -5.69 -15.08 -0.95
N ASP A 142 -4.89 -14.69 -1.95
CA ASP A 142 -3.55 -14.12 -1.76
C ASP A 142 -3.59 -12.84 -0.91
N ASN A 143 -4.60 -11.99 -1.14
CA ASN A 143 -4.79 -10.77 -0.35
C ASN A 143 -5.40 -11.06 1.02
N MET A 144 -6.34 -12.01 1.14
CA MET A 144 -6.91 -12.40 2.43
C MET A 144 -5.86 -12.98 3.39
N LEU A 145 -4.90 -13.73 2.86
CA LEU A 145 -3.77 -14.30 3.59
C LEU A 145 -2.56 -13.34 3.71
N ALA A 146 -2.63 -12.15 3.14
CA ALA A 146 -1.49 -11.23 3.16
C ALA A 146 -1.13 -10.82 4.60
N LEU A 147 0.17 -10.80 4.87
CA LEU A 147 0.73 -10.30 6.12
C LEU A 147 0.69 -8.77 6.14
N VAL A 148 0.38 -8.19 7.28
CA VAL A 148 0.41 -6.73 7.46
C VAL A 148 1.52 -6.37 8.46
N CYS A 149 2.57 -5.73 7.96
CA CYS A 149 3.69 -5.20 8.73
C CYS A 149 3.50 -3.72 9.00
N LYS A 150 3.95 -3.27 10.17
CA LYS A 150 3.93 -1.84 10.53
C LYS A 150 5.02 -1.08 9.77
N THR A 151 6.22 -1.65 9.69
CA THR A 151 7.41 -0.97 9.16
C THR A 151 8.03 -1.71 7.99
N ASN A 152 8.82 -0.96 7.20
CA ASN A 152 9.59 -1.56 6.12
C ASN A 152 10.67 -2.54 6.64
N ASP A 153 11.18 -2.31 7.85
CA ASP A 153 12.14 -3.23 8.48
C ASP A 153 11.49 -4.55 8.89
N GLY A 154 10.20 -4.54 9.25
CA GLY A 154 9.39 -5.75 9.39
C GLY A 154 9.35 -6.56 8.10
N VAL A 155 9.09 -5.92 6.96
CA VAL A 155 9.08 -6.58 5.65
C VAL A 155 10.45 -7.20 5.34
N LYS A 156 11.54 -6.45 5.51
CA LYS A 156 12.91 -6.99 5.33
C LYS A 156 13.23 -8.14 6.28
N GLY A 157 12.58 -8.18 7.44
CA GLY A 157 12.72 -9.27 8.40
C GLY A 157 12.01 -10.56 7.96
N LEU A 158 10.98 -10.47 7.10
CA LEU A 158 10.22 -11.63 6.61
C LEU A 158 10.98 -12.44 5.56
N GLU A 159 11.78 -11.80 4.72
CA GLU A 159 12.57 -12.48 3.68
C GLU A 159 13.94 -11.81 3.48
N LYS A 160 14.99 -12.64 3.44
CA LYS A 160 16.35 -12.18 3.15
C LYS A 160 16.90 -12.87 1.93
N TYR A 161 17.83 -12.19 1.28
CA TYR A 161 18.51 -12.66 0.08
C TYR A 161 20.00 -12.79 0.35
N LYS A 162 20.59 -13.86 -0.16
CA LYS A 162 22.04 -14.10 -0.21
C LYS A 162 22.42 -14.38 -1.65
N ASP A 163 23.27 -13.52 -2.22
CA ASP A 163 23.72 -13.60 -3.62
C ASP A 163 22.56 -13.62 -4.64
N GLY A 164 21.49 -12.86 -4.35
CA GLY A 164 20.28 -12.79 -5.20
C GLY A 164 19.33 -13.99 -5.06
N ILE A 165 19.65 -14.96 -4.20
CA ILE A 165 18.82 -16.14 -3.92
C ILE A 165 18.20 -16.00 -2.52
N ILE A 166 16.95 -16.43 -2.36
CA ILE A 166 16.26 -16.43 -1.07
C ILE A 166 17.04 -17.30 -0.06
N ASP A 167 17.39 -16.71 1.08
CA ASP A 167 17.99 -17.44 2.19
C ASP A 167 16.91 -18.20 2.96
N LYS A 168 16.73 -19.48 2.56
CA LYS A 168 15.76 -20.40 3.16
C LYS A 168 16.02 -20.74 4.64
N SER A 169 17.11 -20.26 5.25
CA SER A 169 17.40 -20.42 6.68
C SER A 169 16.90 -19.24 7.53
N SER A 170 16.41 -18.18 6.91
CA SER A 170 16.04 -16.92 7.56
C SER A 170 14.58 -16.53 7.34
N GLY A 171 14.11 -15.51 8.07
CA GLY A 171 12.76 -14.95 7.92
C GLY A 171 11.65 -15.99 8.08
N VAL A 172 10.57 -15.86 7.32
CA VAL A 172 9.43 -16.79 7.35
C VAL A 172 9.85 -18.20 6.90
N HIS A 173 10.82 -18.32 5.99
CA HIS A 173 11.32 -19.62 5.52
C HIS A 173 12.01 -20.40 6.65
N GLY A 174 12.89 -19.74 7.40
CA GLY A 174 13.55 -20.33 8.58
C GLY A 174 12.55 -20.65 9.69
N LEU A 175 11.57 -19.78 9.91
CA LEU A 175 10.47 -20.00 10.84
C LEU A 175 9.59 -21.18 10.46
N GLY A 176 9.30 -21.37 9.16
CA GLY A 176 8.58 -22.55 8.67
C GLY A 176 9.29 -23.83 9.10
N ARG A 177 10.61 -23.90 8.89
CA ARG A 177 11.39 -25.10 9.25
C ARG A 177 11.36 -25.40 10.74
N SER A 178 11.34 -24.40 11.63
CA SER A 178 11.29 -24.64 13.08
C SER A 178 9.96 -25.24 13.54
N VAL A 179 8.89 -25.05 12.78
CA VAL A 179 7.57 -25.69 13.01
C VAL A 179 7.31 -26.89 12.09
N GLY A 180 8.35 -27.39 11.40
CA GLY A 180 8.25 -28.57 10.52
C GLY A 180 7.56 -28.31 9.18
N LYS A 181 7.43 -27.05 8.77
CA LYS A 181 6.77 -26.63 7.53
C LYS A 181 7.78 -26.11 6.51
N VAL A 182 7.44 -26.25 5.24
CA VAL A 182 8.21 -25.68 4.13
C VAL A 182 7.32 -24.67 3.44
N LEU A 183 7.76 -23.41 3.41
CA LEU A 183 7.15 -22.39 2.60
C LEU A 183 7.63 -22.58 1.15
N ASP A 184 6.69 -22.75 0.25
CA ASP A 184 6.93 -22.77 -1.20
C ASP A 184 6.06 -21.71 -1.87
N GLY A 185 6.60 -21.04 -2.88
CA GLY A 185 5.93 -19.94 -3.57
C GLY A 185 6.07 -18.56 -2.91
N ARG A 186 5.36 -17.60 -3.48
CA ARG A 186 5.36 -16.18 -3.07
C ARG A 186 4.25 -15.92 -2.04
N PHE A 187 4.42 -14.88 -1.25
CA PHE A 187 3.39 -14.39 -0.33
C PHE A 187 3.33 -12.87 -0.37
N THR A 188 2.14 -12.33 -0.12
CA THR A 188 1.89 -10.89 -0.15
C THR A 188 2.11 -10.28 1.22
N VAL A 189 2.77 -9.12 1.25
CA VAL A 189 2.99 -8.33 2.47
C VAL A 189 2.56 -6.88 2.21
N PHE A 190 1.68 -6.36 3.05
CA PHE A 190 1.35 -4.94 3.12
C PHE A 190 2.17 -4.28 4.21
N CYS A 191 2.86 -3.18 3.87
CA CYS A 191 3.63 -2.38 4.82
C CYS A 191 2.89 -1.06 5.08
N LEU A 192 2.37 -0.86 6.29
CA LEU A 192 1.57 0.32 6.62
C LEU A 192 2.34 1.64 6.40
N GLU A 193 3.65 1.64 6.67
CA GLU A 193 4.55 2.79 6.42
C GLU A 193 4.65 3.17 4.93
N ASN A 194 4.57 2.19 4.03
CA ASN A 194 4.75 2.40 2.59
C ASN A 194 3.41 2.58 1.84
N LEU A 195 2.28 2.33 2.50
CA LEU A 195 0.96 2.48 1.88
C LEU A 195 0.61 3.95 1.70
N ARG A 196 0.04 4.28 0.55
CA ARG A 196 -0.56 5.60 0.34
C ARG A 196 -1.83 5.70 1.16
N THR A 197 -1.87 6.70 2.03
CA THR A 197 -3.03 6.97 2.87
C THR A 197 -4.11 7.68 2.07
N PHE A 198 -5.37 7.49 2.46
CA PHE A 198 -6.47 8.31 1.97
C PHE A 198 -6.22 9.77 2.33
N SER A 199 -6.33 10.65 1.35
CA SER A 199 -6.05 12.07 1.50
C SER A 199 -7.29 12.92 1.75
N GLY A 200 -8.47 12.30 1.84
CA GLY A 200 -9.73 13.00 2.14
C GLY A 200 -10.09 12.94 3.62
N ASP A 201 -11.26 13.50 3.94
CA ASP A 201 -11.70 13.66 5.32
C ASP A 201 -12.24 12.36 5.92
N VAL A 202 -12.01 12.19 7.21
CA VAL A 202 -12.56 11.09 8.02
C VAL A 202 -13.60 11.67 8.96
N ASN A 203 -14.75 11.01 9.10
CA ASN A 203 -15.74 11.42 10.09
C ASN A 203 -15.25 11.05 11.49
N ILE A 204 -14.75 12.04 12.24
CA ILE A 204 -14.17 11.84 13.58
C ILE A 204 -15.26 11.56 14.62
N ASP A 205 -16.49 12.05 14.39
CA ASP A 205 -17.63 11.84 15.28
C ASP A 205 -18.24 10.43 15.11
N ASP A 206 -17.87 9.70 14.05
CA ASP A 206 -18.25 8.31 13.86
C ASP A 206 -17.32 7.39 14.67
N PRO A 207 -17.84 6.55 15.60
CA PRO A 207 -17.01 5.63 16.40
C PRO A 207 -16.20 4.62 15.59
N GLN A 208 -16.56 4.40 14.32
CA GLN A 208 -15.83 3.55 13.36
C GLN A 208 -14.94 4.36 12.42
N ARG A 209 -14.85 5.68 12.60
CA ARG A 209 -14.02 6.63 11.83
C ARG A 209 -14.16 6.43 10.33
N LYS A 210 -15.40 6.42 9.83
CA LYS A 210 -15.70 6.17 8.41
C LYS A 210 -15.14 7.27 7.51
N LEU A 211 -14.73 6.90 6.30
CA LEU A 211 -14.21 7.83 5.31
C LEU A 211 -15.34 8.65 4.70
N ILE A 212 -15.13 9.95 4.49
CA ILE A 212 -16.07 10.84 3.82
C ILE A 212 -15.83 10.74 2.31
N LEU A 213 -16.54 9.80 1.67
CA LEU A 213 -16.45 9.53 0.24
C LEU A 213 -17.66 10.13 -0.50
N HIS A 214 -17.40 10.76 -1.64
CA HIS A 214 -18.47 11.33 -2.46
C HIS A 214 -19.33 10.23 -3.10
N ARG A 215 -20.60 10.17 -2.71
CA ARG A 215 -21.57 9.23 -3.28
C ARG A 215 -21.76 9.48 -4.79
N PRO A 216 -21.90 8.41 -5.60
CA PRO A 216 -22.20 8.57 -7.02
C PRO A 216 -23.55 9.25 -7.20
N ARG A 217 -23.65 10.12 -8.20
CA ARG A 217 -24.88 10.87 -8.53
C ARG A 217 -25.18 10.79 -10.02
N LEU A 218 -26.45 10.56 -10.33
CA LEU A 218 -27.01 10.69 -11.66
C LEU A 218 -27.05 12.17 -12.08
N PRO A 219 -27.23 12.50 -13.37
CA PRO A 219 -27.35 13.88 -13.84
C PRO A 219 -28.44 14.70 -13.12
N GLY A 220 -29.48 14.05 -12.60
CA GLY A 220 -30.52 14.68 -11.77
C GLY A 220 -30.14 14.90 -10.29
N GLY A 221 -28.93 14.55 -9.87
CA GLY A 221 -28.43 14.70 -8.51
C GLY A 221 -28.76 13.55 -7.56
N GLU A 222 -29.65 12.63 -7.96
CA GLU A 222 -30.04 11.45 -7.19
C GLU A 222 -28.95 10.37 -7.19
N SER A 223 -28.88 9.56 -6.13
CA SER A 223 -27.99 8.41 -6.09
C SER A 223 -28.47 7.31 -7.05
N PRO A 224 -27.56 6.58 -7.73
CA PRO A 224 -27.96 5.48 -8.60
C PRO A 224 -28.75 4.43 -7.81
N PRO A 225 -29.86 3.90 -8.38
CA PRO A 225 -30.67 2.91 -7.69
C PRO A 225 -29.83 1.71 -7.28
N GLY A 226 -30.07 1.23 -6.06
CA GLY A 226 -29.40 0.06 -5.51
C GLY A 226 -28.01 0.29 -4.93
N PHE A 227 -27.42 1.50 -5.03
CA PHE A 227 -26.19 1.83 -4.29
C PHE A 227 -26.44 1.75 -2.78
N LEU A 228 -25.57 1.07 -2.06
CA LEU A 228 -25.66 0.87 -0.61
C LEU A 228 -24.65 1.76 0.11
N ASP A 229 -23.36 1.50 -0.09
CA ASP A 229 -22.25 2.28 0.45
C ASP A 229 -20.95 1.88 -0.26
N PHE A 230 -19.83 2.48 0.17
CA PHE A 230 -18.49 2.03 -0.19
C PHE A 230 -18.04 0.88 0.72
N ALA A 231 -17.41 -0.15 0.13
CA ALA A 231 -16.97 -1.35 0.84
C ALA A 231 -16.02 -1.04 2.00
N VAL A 232 -15.12 -0.06 1.81
CA VAL A 232 -14.18 0.38 2.86
C VAL A 232 -14.89 0.86 4.13
N ASN A 233 -16.11 1.42 4.04
CA ASN A 233 -16.91 1.88 5.17
C ASN A 233 -17.81 0.78 5.77
N MET A 234 -17.89 -0.38 5.10
CA MET A 234 -18.63 -1.56 5.57
C MET A 234 -17.76 -2.54 6.37
N ILE A 235 -16.45 -2.32 6.41
CA ILE A 235 -15.54 -3.05 7.30
C ILE A 235 -15.62 -2.46 8.72
N HIS A 236 -15.95 -3.29 9.70
CA HIS A 236 -15.85 -2.95 11.11
C HIS A 236 -14.42 -3.23 11.61
N LEU A 237 -13.85 -2.29 12.34
CA LEU A 237 -12.48 -2.38 12.88
C LEU A 237 -12.52 -2.41 14.39
N ASP A 238 -11.62 -3.21 14.97
CA ASP A 238 -11.33 -3.12 16.40
C ASP A 238 -10.81 -1.72 16.73
N ARG A 239 -11.17 -1.22 17.91
CA ARG A 239 -10.75 0.11 18.38
C ARG A 239 -9.24 0.31 18.38
N ALA A 240 -8.51 -0.76 18.71
CA ALA A 240 -7.05 -0.79 18.64
C ALA A 240 -6.51 -0.45 17.25
N HIS A 241 -7.31 -0.55 16.18
CA HIS A 241 -6.92 -0.33 14.79
C HIS A 241 -7.50 0.93 14.13
N LEU A 242 -8.30 1.72 14.85
CA LEU A 242 -8.97 2.92 14.29
C LEU A 242 -8.05 4.14 14.11
N SER A 243 -6.93 4.21 14.83
CA SER A 243 -6.06 5.39 14.86
C SER A 243 -4.64 5.02 15.34
N CYS A 244 -3.69 5.94 15.19
CA CYS A 244 -2.35 5.86 15.79
C CYS A 244 -1.59 4.54 15.53
N LEU A 245 -1.77 3.95 14.34
CA LEU A 245 -1.02 2.76 13.92
C LEU A 245 0.20 3.10 13.07
N THR A 246 0.18 4.26 12.41
CA THR A 246 1.28 4.75 11.58
C THR A 246 1.99 5.92 12.26
N ALA A 247 3.19 6.24 11.80
CA ALA A 247 3.95 7.43 12.20
C ALA A 247 3.17 8.74 11.99
N SER A 248 2.21 8.76 11.06
CA SER A 248 1.31 9.88 10.76
C SER A 248 0.01 9.89 11.58
N GLY A 249 -0.18 8.94 12.50
CA GLY A 249 -1.38 8.89 13.35
C GLY A 249 -2.60 8.20 12.72
N HIS A 250 -2.47 7.69 11.50
CA HIS A 250 -3.54 6.99 10.78
C HIS A 250 -3.79 5.57 11.31
N GLY A 251 -5.03 5.11 11.24
CA GLY A 251 -5.51 3.74 11.47
C GLY A 251 -5.59 2.89 10.20
N LEU A 252 -6.23 1.71 10.29
CA LEU A 252 -6.29 0.76 9.17
C LEU A 252 -7.29 1.16 8.07
N ARG A 253 -8.30 1.97 8.37
CA ARG A 253 -9.36 2.29 7.40
C ARG A 253 -8.81 3.13 6.26
N GLU A 254 -8.15 4.21 6.61
CA GLU A 254 -7.54 5.18 5.71
C GLU A 254 -6.22 4.70 5.10
N THR A 255 -5.65 3.59 5.60
CA THR A 255 -4.41 2.99 5.07
C THR A 255 -4.69 1.67 4.34
N LEU A 256 -4.66 0.55 5.07
CA LEU A 256 -4.79 -0.79 4.52
C LEU A 256 -6.10 -0.99 3.74
N PHE A 257 -7.24 -0.75 4.38
CA PHE A 257 -8.53 -1.06 3.78
C PHE A 257 -8.89 -0.11 2.63
N TYR A 258 -8.46 1.15 2.70
CA TYR A 258 -8.55 2.04 1.55
C TYR A 258 -7.63 1.60 0.40
N SER A 259 -6.43 1.10 0.66
CA SER A 259 -5.58 0.54 -0.40
C SER A 259 -6.16 -0.72 -1.04
N LEU A 260 -6.90 -1.54 -0.28
CA LEU A 260 -7.50 -2.78 -0.75
C LEU A 260 -8.81 -2.56 -1.52
N PHE A 261 -9.65 -1.64 -1.03
CA PHE A 261 -10.98 -1.43 -1.57
C PHE A 261 -11.14 -0.12 -2.34
N SER A 262 -10.30 0.89 -2.11
CA SER A 262 -10.40 2.22 -2.74
C SER A 262 -11.85 2.75 -2.69
N HIS A 263 -12.42 3.15 -3.83
CA HIS A 263 -13.83 3.53 -3.96
C HIS A 263 -14.73 2.37 -4.41
N LEU A 264 -14.42 1.12 -4.04
CA LEU A 264 -15.27 -0.05 -4.35
C LEU A 264 -16.69 0.18 -3.84
N GLN A 265 -17.64 0.20 -4.78
CA GLN A 265 -19.04 0.47 -4.51
C GLN A 265 -19.81 -0.83 -4.26
N VAL A 266 -20.74 -0.84 -3.30
CA VAL A 266 -21.59 -2.00 -3.01
C VAL A 266 -23.02 -1.72 -3.46
N TYR A 267 -23.60 -2.64 -4.21
CA TYR A 267 -24.94 -2.54 -4.81
C TYR A 267 -25.86 -3.68 -4.36
N LYS A 268 -27.18 -3.49 -4.50
CA LYS A 268 -28.18 -4.54 -4.25
C LYS A 268 -28.12 -5.67 -5.26
N SER A 269 -28.08 -5.35 -6.57
CA SER A 269 -28.13 -6.36 -7.64
C SER A 269 -27.11 -6.10 -8.77
N ARG A 270 -26.81 -7.14 -9.56
CA ARG A 270 -26.00 -7.03 -10.79
C ARG A 270 -26.60 -6.03 -11.77
N ALA A 271 -27.93 -5.99 -11.86
CA ALA A 271 -28.65 -5.06 -12.73
C ALA A 271 -28.45 -3.60 -12.28
N ASP A 272 -28.32 -3.35 -10.98
CA ASP A 272 -27.98 -2.01 -10.46
C ASP A 272 -26.57 -1.58 -10.85
N ILE A 273 -25.58 -2.49 -10.75
CA ILE A 273 -24.21 -2.23 -11.24
C ILE A 273 -24.26 -1.86 -12.72
N GLN A 274 -24.97 -2.64 -13.54
CA GLN A 274 -25.06 -2.40 -14.97
C GLN A 274 -25.65 -1.02 -15.30
N ARG A 275 -26.69 -0.60 -14.56
CA ARG A 275 -27.28 0.74 -14.72
C ARG A 275 -26.36 1.87 -14.24
N ALA A 276 -25.45 1.57 -13.32
CA ALA A 276 -24.53 2.53 -12.73
C ALA A 276 -23.12 2.53 -13.34
N LEU A 277 -22.83 1.70 -14.36
CA LEU A 277 -21.51 1.58 -14.99
C LEU A 277 -20.81 2.92 -15.29
N PRO A 278 -21.49 3.95 -15.82
CA PRO A 278 -20.84 5.24 -16.09
C PRO A 278 -20.42 6.03 -14.86
N LEU A 279 -20.86 5.63 -13.66
CA LEU A 279 -20.62 6.30 -12.37
C LEU A 279 -19.65 5.50 -11.47
N ILE A 280 -19.16 4.35 -11.95
CA ILE A 280 -18.25 3.48 -11.21
C ILE A 280 -16.83 3.74 -11.70
N ASN A 281 -15.98 4.27 -10.83
CA ASN A 281 -14.62 4.69 -11.16
C ASN A 281 -13.56 3.63 -10.84
N ASP A 282 -13.78 2.87 -9.76
CA ASP A 282 -12.93 1.75 -9.35
C ASP A 282 -13.70 0.46 -9.68
N GLY A 283 -14.09 -0.33 -8.67
CA GLY A 283 -14.89 -1.54 -8.85
C GLY A 283 -16.30 -1.39 -8.29
N ALA A 284 -17.09 -2.44 -8.50
CA ALA A 284 -18.36 -2.63 -7.81
C ALA A 284 -18.61 -4.10 -7.47
N ILE A 285 -19.31 -4.35 -6.36
CA ILE A 285 -19.87 -5.66 -6.04
C ILE A 285 -21.38 -5.55 -5.79
N SER A 286 -22.12 -6.64 -5.99
CA SER A 286 -23.54 -6.70 -5.67
C SER A 286 -23.88 -7.88 -4.78
N LEU A 287 -24.88 -7.69 -3.91
CA LEU A 287 -25.27 -8.70 -2.91
C LEU A 287 -25.79 -10.01 -3.55
N ASP A 288 -26.29 -9.97 -4.78
CA ASP A 288 -26.70 -11.14 -5.57
C ASP A 288 -25.52 -11.86 -6.26
N GLY A 289 -24.27 -11.40 -6.09
CA GLY A 289 -23.07 -12.12 -6.54
C GLY A 289 -22.29 -11.49 -7.68
N GLY A 290 -22.65 -10.30 -8.15
CA GLY A 290 -21.92 -9.56 -9.17
C GLY A 290 -20.60 -8.99 -8.68
N ILE A 291 -19.56 -9.09 -9.50
CA ILE A 291 -18.26 -8.47 -9.24
C ILE A 291 -17.76 -7.80 -10.52
N LEU A 292 -17.50 -6.50 -10.43
CA LEU A 292 -16.85 -5.66 -11.43
C LEU A 292 -15.52 -5.16 -10.84
N LYS A 293 -14.41 -5.51 -11.47
CA LYS A 293 -13.07 -5.10 -11.06
C LYS A 293 -12.72 -3.71 -11.63
N PRO A 294 -11.76 -2.98 -11.01
CA PRO A 294 -11.32 -1.67 -11.48
C PRO A 294 -10.75 -1.65 -12.91
N ASN A 295 -10.23 -2.78 -13.36
CA ASN A 295 -9.76 -2.95 -14.74
C ASN A 295 -10.91 -3.18 -15.75
N GLY A 296 -12.17 -3.02 -15.34
CA GLY A 296 -13.35 -3.20 -16.19
C GLY A 296 -13.76 -4.64 -16.46
N SER A 297 -13.11 -5.62 -15.81
CA SER A 297 -13.49 -7.03 -15.95
C SER A 297 -14.64 -7.42 -15.02
N PHE A 298 -15.49 -8.32 -15.50
CA PHE A 298 -16.55 -8.98 -14.74
C PHE A 298 -16.07 -10.34 -14.27
N CYS A 299 -16.45 -10.75 -13.06
CA CYS A 299 -16.28 -12.13 -12.59
C CYS A 299 -17.63 -12.86 -12.66
N LEU A 300 -17.75 -13.75 -13.64
CA LEU A 300 -18.91 -14.61 -13.90
C LEU A 300 -18.71 -16.00 -13.27
N GLY A 301 -19.73 -16.85 -13.27
CA GLY A 301 -19.70 -18.23 -12.77
C GLY A 301 -20.08 -18.38 -11.28
N ASP A 302 -20.13 -19.65 -10.85
CA ASP A 302 -20.54 -20.01 -9.49
C ASP A 302 -19.55 -19.44 -8.44
N SER A 303 -20.10 -18.92 -7.36
CA SER A 303 -19.30 -18.46 -6.22
C SER A 303 -18.45 -19.59 -5.66
N LYS A 304 -17.16 -19.31 -5.47
CA LYS A 304 -16.28 -20.16 -4.69
C LYS A 304 -16.55 -19.90 -3.22
N ASN A 305 -16.91 -20.93 -2.45
CA ASN A 305 -16.81 -20.85 -1.00
C ASN A 305 -15.33 -20.75 -0.62
N LEU A 306 -14.82 -19.53 -0.51
CA LEU A 306 -13.48 -19.28 -0.01
C LEU A 306 -13.35 -19.85 1.40
N GLU A 307 -12.26 -20.58 1.62
CA GLU A 307 -11.96 -21.20 2.91
C GLU A 307 -11.71 -20.15 4.00
N VAL A 308 -11.10 -19.02 3.62
CA VAL A 308 -10.80 -17.88 4.49
C VAL A 308 -11.68 -16.69 4.11
N LYS A 309 -12.43 -16.19 5.09
CA LYS A 309 -13.34 -15.05 4.97
C LYS A 309 -13.17 -14.10 6.16
N PHE A 310 -13.66 -12.87 6.04
CA PHE A 310 -13.74 -11.97 7.18
C PHE A 310 -14.68 -12.53 8.26
N PRO A 311 -14.31 -12.43 9.55
CA PRO A 311 -15.22 -12.77 10.64
C PRO A 311 -16.47 -11.88 10.60
N VAL A 312 -17.61 -12.47 10.93
CA VAL A 312 -18.89 -11.76 11.02
C VAL A 312 -19.07 -11.21 12.44
N SER A 313 -19.32 -9.92 12.56
CA SER A 313 -19.59 -9.25 13.84
C SER A 313 -20.99 -8.66 13.84
N LEU A 314 -21.78 -8.97 14.85
CA LEU A 314 -22.98 -8.20 15.18
C LEU A 314 -22.53 -7.03 16.05
N GLU A 315 -22.97 -5.81 15.74
CA GLU A 315 -22.64 -4.60 16.49
C GLU A 315 -23.20 -4.67 17.92
N VAL A 316 -22.47 -5.31 18.83
CA VAL A 316 -22.76 -5.27 20.25
C VAL A 316 -21.44 -5.37 21.01
N SER A 317 -20.99 -4.25 21.58
CA SER A 317 -20.29 -4.24 22.86
C SER A 317 -20.27 -2.80 23.36
N SER A 318 -21.23 -2.45 24.22
CA SER A 318 -21.28 -1.13 24.86
C SER A 318 -20.41 -1.13 26.12
N SER A 319 -19.09 -1.01 25.94
CA SER A 319 -18.23 -0.53 27.03
C SER A 319 -18.64 0.90 27.37
N PRO A 320 -18.66 1.30 28.66
CA PRO A 320 -19.01 2.67 29.05
C PRO A 320 -18.14 3.70 28.33
N GLU A 321 -18.74 4.72 27.71
CA GLU A 321 -18.06 5.76 26.90
C GLU A 321 -16.82 6.35 27.59
N ASN A 322 -16.91 6.66 28.88
CA ASN A 322 -15.81 7.21 29.67
C ASN A 322 -14.55 6.31 29.71
N ILE A 323 -14.70 4.98 29.69
CA ILE A 323 -13.57 4.05 29.68
C ILE A 323 -12.93 4.06 28.29
N VAL A 324 -13.77 4.12 27.24
CA VAL A 324 -13.34 4.15 25.84
C VAL A 324 -12.50 5.39 25.54
N GLU A 325 -12.99 6.56 25.92
CA GLU A 325 -12.26 7.82 25.75
C GLU A 325 -10.90 7.78 26.46
N MET A 326 -10.85 7.15 27.64
CA MET A 326 -9.61 7.03 28.41
C MET A 326 -8.60 6.09 27.76
N GLU A 327 -9.04 4.93 27.24
CA GLU A 327 -8.20 4.02 26.46
C GLU A 327 -7.63 4.69 25.20
N GLU A 328 -8.45 5.49 24.51
CA GLU A 328 -8.04 6.26 23.34
C GLU A 328 -7.01 7.33 23.68
N GLN A 329 -7.18 8.05 24.80
CA GLN A 329 -6.19 9.01 25.28
C GLN A 329 -4.86 8.35 25.62
N VAL A 330 -4.87 7.21 26.31
CA VAL A 330 -3.63 6.46 26.61
C VAL A 330 -2.93 6.06 25.32
N LYS A 331 -3.69 5.57 24.33
CA LYS A 331 -3.13 5.20 23.03
C LYS A 331 -2.52 6.38 22.29
N LEU A 332 -3.21 7.53 22.26
CA LEU A 332 -2.69 8.75 21.64
C LEU A 332 -1.42 9.23 22.34
N LYS A 333 -1.40 9.23 23.67
CA LYS A 333 -0.22 9.63 24.46
C LYS A 333 0.97 8.71 24.22
N ASN A 334 0.76 7.39 24.17
CA ASN A 334 1.82 6.45 23.82
C ASN A 334 2.37 6.69 22.40
N TRP A 335 1.48 7.00 21.44
CA TRP A 335 1.90 7.36 20.09
C TRP A 335 2.70 8.68 20.06
N GLU A 336 2.27 9.72 20.78
CA GLU A 336 3.01 10.98 20.92
C GLU A 336 4.41 10.74 21.51
N LYS A 337 4.51 9.89 22.54
CA LYS A 337 5.79 9.48 23.12
C LYS A 337 6.71 8.83 22.08
N GLU A 338 6.19 7.92 21.24
CA GLU A 338 6.98 7.32 20.17
C GLU A 338 7.49 8.37 19.17
N ARG A 339 6.68 9.37 18.81
CA ARG A 339 7.12 10.46 17.92
C ARG A 339 8.23 11.29 18.57
N LEU A 340 8.08 11.65 19.84
CA LEU A 340 9.11 12.41 20.57
C LEU A 340 10.41 11.62 20.75
N LEU A 341 10.35 10.30 20.89
CA LEU A 341 11.55 9.45 20.93
C LEU A 341 12.30 9.47 19.59
N GLU A 342 11.59 9.49 18.47
CA GLU A 342 12.19 9.65 17.15
C GLU A 342 12.81 11.04 16.98
N ASP A 343 12.11 12.10 17.40
CA ASP A 343 12.65 13.47 17.40
C ASP A 343 13.92 13.58 18.23
N MET A 344 13.91 13.01 19.43
CA MET A 344 15.07 13.00 20.32
C MET A 344 16.26 12.29 19.68
N LYS A 345 16.03 11.15 19.03
CA LYS A 345 17.09 10.42 18.31
C LYS A 345 17.65 11.25 17.14
N ARG A 346 16.80 11.94 16.37
CA ARG A 346 17.23 12.84 15.30
C ARG A 346 18.09 13.98 15.84
N GLU A 347 17.69 14.55 16.97
CA GLU A 347 18.43 15.63 17.63
C GLU A 347 19.78 15.15 18.19
N GLU A 348 19.84 13.93 18.74
CA GLU A 348 21.09 13.28 19.17
C GLU A 348 22.07 13.06 18.00
N ASP A 349 21.56 12.64 16.83
CA ASP A 349 22.37 12.46 15.63
C ASP A 349 22.91 13.79 15.09
N LEU A 350 22.12 14.88 15.15
CA LEU A 350 22.56 16.23 14.78
C LEU A 350 23.62 16.76 15.74
N LEU A 351 23.38 16.62 17.05
CA LEU A 351 24.32 16.99 18.08
C LEU A 351 25.66 16.29 17.89
N LYS A 352 25.64 14.99 17.57
CA LYS A 352 26.85 14.22 17.26
C LYS A 352 27.61 14.81 16.07
N GLN A 353 26.91 15.10 14.96
CA GLN A 353 27.52 15.71 13.77
C GLN A 353 28.13 17.09 14.09
N VAL A 354 27.44 17.94 14.85
CA VAL A 354 27.94 19.27 15.22
C VAL A 354 29.15 19.16 16.15
N LYS A 355 29.16 18.21 17.09
CA LYS A 355 30.33 17.95 17.96
C LYS A 355 31.55 17.47 17.17
N GLU A 356 31.35 16.64 16.14
CA GLU A 356 32.41 16.22 15.22
C GLU A 356 32.97 17.42 14.43
N LEU A 357 32.10 18.30 13.89
CA LEU A 357 32.50 19.53 13.21
C LEU A 357 33.24 20.50 14.13
N TYR A 358 32.74 20.68 15.35
CA TYR A 358 33.39 21.51 16.37
C TYR A 358 34.81 20.99 16.67
N SER A 359 34.95 19.69 16.88
CA SER A 359 36.24 19.05 17.16
C SER A 359 37.21 19.22 15.99
N LYS A 360 36.73 19.07 14.75
CA LYS A 360 37.53 19.30 13.54
C LYS A 360 37.95 20.77 13.41
N GLN A 361 37.03 21.72 13.59
CA GLN A 361 37.32 23.15 13.52
C GLN A 361 38.30 23.60 14.61
N LYS A 362 38.19 23.02 15.81
CA LYS A 362 39.14 23.23 16.92
C LYS A 362 40.53 22.74 16.53
N GLN A 363 40.63 21.53 15.95
CA GLN A 363 41.91 20.98 15.51
C GLN A 363 42.53 21.82 14.38
N GLU A 364 41.74 22.24 13.39
CA GLU A 364 42.21 23.11 12.30
C GLU A 364 42.76 24.44 12.82
N LEU A 365 42.08 25.06 13.80
CA LEU A 365 42.56 26.28 14.44
C LEU A 365 43.89 26.03 15.17
N MET A 366 44.01 24.92 15.91
CA MET A 366 45.25 24.55 16.60
C MET A 366 46.40 24.27 15.62
N ASP A 367 46.14 23.57 14.53
CA ASP A 367 47.13 23.28 13.48
C ASP A 367 47.58 24.58 12.78
N TYR A 368 46.65 25.51 12.53
CA TYR A 368 46.95 26.83 11.97
C TYR A 368 47.86 27.65 12.90
N LEU A 369 47.53 27.69 14.19
CA LEU A 369 48.29 28.42 15.21
C LEU A 369 49.68 27.83 15.47
N THR A 370 49.84 26.51 15.30
CA THR A 370 51.11 25.81 15.54
C THR A 370 52.02 25.72 14.31
N HIS A 371 51.58 26.22 13.16
CA HIS A 371 52.36 26.14 11.92
C HIS A 371 53.68 26.96 11.99
N PRO A 372 54.83 26.43 11.54
CA PRO A 372 56.14 27.09 11.66
C PRO A 372 56.26 28.46 10.98
N ALA A 373 55.46 28.71 9.93
CA ALA A 373 55.41 30.00 9.26
C ALA A 373 54.63 31.07 10.06
N MET A 374 53.72 30.63 10.94
CA MET A 374 52.84 31.47 11.75
C MET A 374 53.51 31.88 13.08
N THR A 375 54.34 31.01 13.66
CA THR A 375 55.08 31.26 14.92
C THR A 375 56.09 32.41 14.83
N ARG A 376 56.43 32.89 13.63
CA ARG A 376 57.29 34.08 13.42
C ARG A 376 56.56 35.41 13.60
N PHE A 377 55.22 35.39 13.63
CA PHE A 377 54.38 36.60 13.74
C PHE A 377 53.75 36.77 15.14
N PHE A 378 53.89 35.78 16.02
CA PHE A 378 53.47 35.84 17.42
C PHE A 378 54.71 35.85 18.33
N SER A 379 54.72 36.65 19.40
CA SER A 379 55.78 36.55 20.40
C SER A 379 55.73 35.18 21.08
N HIS A 380 56.88 34.68 21.57
CA HIS A 380 56.95 33.39 22.26
C HIS A 380 55.95 33.30 23.43
N ASP A 381 55.67 34.43 24.10
CA ASP A 381 54.69 34.52 25.19
C ASP A 381 53.24 34.49 24.68
N ALA A 382 52.94 35.11 23.53
CA ALA A 382 51.60 35.06 22.92
C ALA A 382 51.26 33.66 22.39
N ALA A 383 52.21 32.98 21.74
CA ALA A 383 52.02 31.60 21.27
C ALA A 383 51.85 30.62 22.45
N LYS A 384 52.52 30.87 23.58
CA LYS A 384 52.39 30.09 24.81
C LYS A 384 51.06 30.35 25.51
N ALA A 385 50.65 31.62 25.66
CA ALA A 385 49.37 31.99 26.24
C ALA A 385 48.18 31.46 25.42
N ILE A 386 48.27 31.47 24.08
CA ILE A 386 47.25 30.87 23.20
C ILE A 386 47.22 29.34 23.38
N LYS A 387 48.38 28.67 23.45
CA LYS A 387 48.45 27.23 23.77
C LYS A 387 47.85 26.89 25.13
N GLU A 388 48.11 27.69 26.16
CA GLU A 388 47.59 27.50 27.52
C GLU A 388 46.09 27.81 27.57
N MET A 389 45.60 28.87 26.92
CA MET A 389 44.18 29.22 26.89
C MET A 389 43.31 28.17 26.19
N TYR A 390 43.83 27.52 25.13
CA TYR A 390 43.12 26.43 24.44
C TYR A 390 43.38 25.04 25.04
N ALA A 391 44.40 24.87 25.91
CA ALA A 391 44.62 23.68 26.72
C ALA A 391 43.85 23.71 28.06
N GLU A 392 43.62 24.90 28.63
CA GLU A 392 42.86 25.15 29.88
C GLU A 392 41.39 25.49 29.65
N ALA A 393 40.96 25.80 28.42
CA ALA A 393 39.55 25.71 28.03
C ALA A 393 39.14 24.23 28.14
N LEU A 394 38.73 23.91 29.37
CA LEU A 394 38.43 22.60 29.96
C LEU A 394 37.80 21.65 28.94
N PRO A 395 37.92 20.32 29.14
CA PRO A 395 36.87 19.45 28.67
C PRO A 395 35.57 20.04 29.24
N LEU A 396 34.65 20.50 28.39
CA LEU A 396 33.24 20.51 28.77
C LEU A 396 33.05 19.23 29.57
N LYS A 397 32.67 19.35 30.85
CA LYS A 397 32.34 18.20 31.70
C LYS A 397 31.23 17.45 30.97
N PHE A 398 31.62 16.62 30.02
CA PHE A 398 30.83 15.55 29.46
C PHE A 398 30.89 14.51 30.56
N ASP A 399 29.91 14.59 31.44
CA ASP A 399 29.62 13.49 32.32
C ASP A 399 29.22 12.31 31.43
N TRP A 400 30.15 11.37 31.25
CA TRP A 400 29.91 10.09 30.61
C TRP A 400 29.20 9.10 31.56
N SER A 401 28.63 9.59 32.67
CA SER A 401 27.86 8.76 33.59
C SER A 401 26.48 9.33 33.87
N PHE A 402 25.45 8.76 33.22
CA PHE A 402 24.10 8.73 33.79
C PHE A 402 23.57 7.31 33.69
N THR A 403 23.97 6.51 34.67
CA THR A 403 23.13 5.43 35.21
C THR A 403 22.17 6.05 36.22
N ASN A 404 20.87 5.79 36.06
CA ASN A 404 19.74 5.97 37.00
C ASN A 404 19.99 6.76 38.31
N LEU A 405 19.25 7.85 38.55
CA LEU A 405 18.49 8.08 39.80
C LEU A 405 17.62 9.36 39.74
N ASP A 406 16.47 9.28 40.42
CA ASP A 406 15.44 10.31 40.66
C ASP A 406 15.91 11.60 41.33
N LEU A 407 15.23 12.74 41.07
CA LEU A 407 14.47 13.53 42.08
C LEU A 407 13.96 14.91 41.58
N CYS A 408 12.78 15.26 42.09
CA CYS A 408 11.91 16.39 41.79
C CYS A 408 12.46 17.81 42.09
N SER A 409 11.98 18.80 41.32
CA SER A 409 11.06 19.88 41.76
C SER A 409 11.36 21.29 41.19
N ALA A 410 10.29 21.86 40.62
CA ALA A 410 9.81 23.25 40.64
C ALA A 410 10.69 24.40 40.10
N TYR A 411 10.25 25.04 39.01
CA TYR A 411 9.85 26.48 38.92
C TYR A 411 9.10 26.74 37.59
N PRO A 412 8.17 27.72 37.51
CA PRO A 412 7.19 27.87 36.42
C PRO A 412 7.70 28.73 35.24
N PRO A 413 6.98 28.73 34.09
CA PRO A 413 7.49 29.20 32.80
C PRO A 413 7.10 30.65 32.51
N ASP A 414 7.95 31.36 31.77
CA ASP A 414 7.51 32.53 31.00
C ASP A 414 8.13 32.52 29.59
N LYS A 415 7.22 32.44 28.62
CA LYS A 415 7.32 32.86 27.22
C LYS A 415 8.52 32.37 26.41
N VAL A 416 8.31 31.26 25.68
CA VAL A 416 8.94 31.09 24.36
C VAL A 416 7.85 30.68 23.36
N SER A 417 7.84 31.40 22.24
CA SER A 417 6.89 31.29 21.13
C SER A 417 6.83 29.88 20.54
N VAL A 418 5.61 29.33 20.48
CA VAL A 418 5.26 28.19 19.63
C VAL A 418 5.47 28.59 18.18
N ILE A 419 6.46 28.00 17.51
CA ILE A 419 6.51 28.03 16.03
C ILE A 419 5.64 26.87 15.56
N HIS A 420 4.45 27.21 15.07
CA HIS A 420 3.67 26.33 14.23
C HIS A 420 4.40 26.23 12.89
N VAL A 421 5.08 25.10 12.63
CA VAL A 421 5.66 24.82 11.32
C VAL A 421 4.57 24.13 10.50
N GLU A 422 3.88 24.90 9.66
CA GLU A 422 3.18 24.34 8.49
C GLU A 422 4.22 23.78 7.51
N PRO A 423 3.93 22.67 6.80
CA PRO A 423 4.85 22.11 5.83
C PRO A 423 4.82 22.95 4.54
N GLU A 424 5.85 23.76 4.31
CA GLU A 424 6.08 24.39 3.01
C GLU A 424 6.41 23.33 1.95
N ARG A 425 5.64 23.37 0.86
CA ARG A 425 5.87 22.59 -0.36
C ARG A 425 6.99 23.24 -1.17
N ASP A 426 8.13 22.57 -1.27
CA ASP A 426 9.16 22.94 -2.24
C ASP A 426 8.67 22.68 -3.67
N THR A 427 8.34 23.77 -4.37
CA THR A 427 8.18 23.79 -5.83
C THR A 427 9.48 24.31 -6.44
N ALA A 428 10.30 23.39 -6.97
CA ALA A 428 11.48 23.75 -7.74
C ALA A 428 11.07 24.30 -9.12
N VAL A 429 11.06 25.63 -9.24
CA VAL A 429 10.95 26.34 -10.52
C VAL A 429 12.30 26.27 -11.25
N LEU A 430 12.38 25.42 -12.27
CA LEU A 430 13.48 25.39 -13.24
C LEU A 430 13.46 26.66 -14.11
N LYS A 431 14.32 27.62 -13.79
CA LYS A 431 14.64 28.77 -14.65
C LYS A 431 15.40 28.28 -15.90
N LYS A 432 14.78 28.42 -17.08
CA LYS A 432 15.44 28.26 -18.39
C LYS A 432 16.13 29.57 -18.78
N HIS A 433 17.42 29.51 -19.12
CA HIS A 433 18.12 30.56 -19.86
C HIS A 433 18.09 30.28 -21.38
N PRO A 434 18.11 31.32 -22.24
CA PRO A 434 17.84 31.19 -23.67
C PRO A 434 19.12 30.99 -24.51
N ILE A 435 19.00 30.26 -25.63
CA ILE A 435 19.97 30.23 -26.74
C ILE A 435 19.16 30.40 -28.06
N PRO A 436 19.66 31.15 -29.07
CA PRO A 436 18.82 31.77 -30.09
C PRO A 436 18.76 31.01 -31.43
N GLY A 437 17.60 31.15 -32.09
CA GLY A 437 17.45 31.37 -33.53
C GLY A 437 17.67 30.20 -34.49
N SER A 438 16.58 29.70 -35.08
CA SER A 438 16.44 29.60 -36.55
C SER A 438 15.04 29.16 -36.97
N ASP A 439 14.37 30.06 -37.67
CA ASP A 439 13.44 29.86 -38.79
C ASP A 439 12.14 29.05 -38.60
N PHE A 440 11.10 29.76 -38.14
CA PHE A 440 9.72 29.49 -38.53
C PHE A 440 9.23 30.61 -39.46
N ASN A 441 9.05 30.30 -40.75
CA ASN A 441 8.11 31.02 -41.61
C ASN A 441 7.81 30.24 -42.90
N ARG A 442 6.62 29.63 -42.96
CA ARG A 442 5.76 29.60 -44.15
C ARG A 442 4.32 29.20 -43.77
N PHE A 443 3.45 30.21 -43.69
CA PHE A 443 2.07 30.35 -44.21
C PHE A 443 1.55 29.14 -45.04
N LEU A 444 0.28 28.70 -45.06
CA LEU A 444 -1.07 29.23 -44.75
C LEU A 444 -2.10 28.04 -44.83
N PRO A 445 -3.43 28.22 -44.64
CA PRO A 445 -4.34 27.28 -43.99
C PRO A 445 -5.22 26.51 -44.99
N CYS A 446 -5.66 25.32 -44.63
CA CYS A 446 -6.74 24.64 -45.34
C CYS A 446 -7.75 24.03 -44.36
N GLN A 447 -8.96 24.57 -44.47
CA GLN A 447 -10.31 24.09 -44.13
C GLN A 447 -10.47 22.71 -43.49
N ALA A 448 -11.31 22.68 -42.46
CA ALA A 448 -11.89 21.49 -41.86
C ALA A 448 -12.63 20.64 -42.90
N PRO A 449 -12.42 19.32 -42.96
CA PRO A 449 -13.34 18.40 -43.60
C PRO A 449 -14.34 17.84 -42.57
N ASP A 450 -15.54 17.61 -43.09
CA ASP A 450 -16.74 17.13 -42.42
C ASP A 450 -16.57 15.87 -41.56
N LYS A 451 -17.49 15.76 -40.60
CA LYS A 451 -17.80 14.56 -39.81
C LYS A 451 -17.92 13.32 -40.71
N GLN A 452 -16.93 12.43 -40.63
CA GLN A 452 -17.09 11.01 -40.95
C GLN A 452 -16.78 10.20 -39.69
N PRO A 453 -17.54 9.13 -39.40
CA PRO A 453 -17.20 8.24 -38.29
C PRO A 453 -15.87 7.57 -38.63
N CYS A 454 -14.91 7.62 -37.70
CA CYS A 454 -13.69 6.82 -37.83
C CYS A 454 -14.08 5.34 -37.75
N ASP A 455 -14.13 4.67 -38.90
CA ASP A 455 -14.15 3.21 -38.99
C ASP A 455 -12.90 2.69 -38.30
N LEU A 456 -13.08 1.99 -37.16
CA LEU A 456 -12.02 1.17 -36.60
C LEU A 456 -11.70 0.05 -37.61
N PRO A 457 -10.42 -0.25 -37.89
CA PRO A 457 -10.10 -1.39 -38.75
C PRO A 457 -10.67 -2.67 -38.14
N ASP A 458 -11.35 -3.46 -38.98
CA ASP A 458 -11.94 -4.75 -38.64
C ASP A 458 -10.92 -5.64 -37.90
N LEU A 459 -11.16 -5.81 -36.60
CA LEU A 459 -10.49 -6.81 -35.77
C LEU A 459 -11.13 -8.19 -36.02
N GLU A 460 -11.26 -8.57 -37.29
CA GLU A 460 -11.76 -9.88 -37.68
C GLU A 460 -10.62 -10.91 -37.66
N VAL A 461 -10.81 -11.92 -36.80
CA VAL A 461 -10.27 -13.28 -36.91
C VAL A 461 -8.75 -13.44 -36.76
N LYS A 462 -8.30 -13.77 -35.53
CA LYS A 462 -7.00 -14.44 -35.30
C LYS A 462 -7.08 -15.92 -34.91
N LEU A 463 -8.22 -16.43 -34.44
CA LEU A 463 -8.39 -17.88 -34.18
C LEU A 463 -9.06 -18.68 -35.31
N GLY A 464 -9.77 -18.02 -36.24
CA GLY A 464 -10.32 -18.71 -37.42
C GLY A 464 -9.28 -19.08 -38.48
N ASN A 465 -8.05 -18.54 -38.38
CA ASN A 465 -6.92 -18.88 -39.23
C ASN A 465 -6.20 -20.20 -38.82
N TYR A 466 -6.75 -20.94 -37.84
CA TYR A 466 -6.25 -22.27 -37.49
C TYR A 466 -6.48 -23.30 -38.62
N HIS A 467 -7.50 -23.08 -39.47
CA HIS A 467 -7.73 -23.97 -40.62
C HIS A 467 -6.93 -23.58 -41.88
N SER A 468 -6.60 -22.30 -42.07
CA SER A 468 -5.72 -21.87 -43.16
C SER A 468 -4.25 -22.24 -42.95
N SER A 469 -3.88 -22.61 -41.73
CA SER A 469 -2.53 -23.07 -41.37
C SER A 469 -2.29 -24.58 -41.55
N ILE A 470 -3.29 -25.36 -41.96
CA ILE A 470 -3.11 -26.76 -42.40
C ILE A 470 -2.87 -26.85 -43.92
N ALA A 471 -3.07 -25.76 -44.69
CA ALA A 471 -3.02 -25.82 -46.16
C ALA A 471 -2.26 -24.68 -46.89
N ALA A 472 -1.44 -23.88 -46.21
CA ALA A 472 -0.62 -22.87 -46.91
C ALA A 472 0.83 -22.87 -46.41
N VAL A 473 1.66 -23.70 -47.04
CA VAL A 473 3.12 -23.53 -47.04
C VAL A 473 3.46 -22.44 -48.04
N ALA A 474 3.61 -21.21 -47.58
CA ALA A 474 4.50 -20.20 -48.17
C ALA A 474 4.51 -18.92 -47.31
N ASN A 475 5.64 -18.70 -46.64
CA ASN A 475 6.11 -17.45 -46.04
C ASN A 475 5.34 -16.86 -44.83
N ASN A 476 5.82 -17.17 -43.62
CA ASN A 476 6.28 -16.20 -42.59
C ASN A 476 6.27 -16.84 -41.16
N ASP A 477 7.42 -16.78 -40.47
CA ASP A 477 7.69 -17.08 -39.05
C ASP A 477 7.08 -18.35 -38.41
N THR A 478 7.73 -19.50 -38.66
CA THR A 478 7.44 -20.80 -38.03
C THR A 478 7.47 -20.76 -36.49
N SER A 479 8.36 -19.96 -35.89
CA SER A 479 8.54 -19.88 -34.43
C SER A 479 7.38 -19.20 -33.70
N ALA A 480 6.80 -18.15 -34.30
CA ALA A 480 5.66 -17.43 -33.74
C ALA A 480 4.39 -18.27 -33.75
N GLN A 481 4.21 -19.05 -34.83
CA GLN A 481 3.09 -19.97 -34.96
C GLN A 481 3.20 -21.17 -34.01
N GLU A 482 4.41 -21.69 -33.80
CA GLU A 482 4.69 -22.72 -32.79
C GLU A 482 4.44 -22.22 -31.35
N ALA A 483 4.80 -20.98 -31.04
CA ALA A 483 4.52 -20.36 -29.75
C ALA A 483 3.01 -20.21 -29.50
N GLU A 484 2.26 -19.76 -30.51
CA GLU A 484 0.80 -19.64 -30.44
C GLU A 484 0.13 -21.00 -30.24
N GLN A 485 0.60 -22.05 -30.93
CA GLN A 485 0.13 -23.41 -30.71
C GLN A 485 0.44 -23.93 -29.30
N ARG A 486 1.60 -23.61 -28.74
CA ARG A 486 1.95 -23.95 -27.35
C ARG A 486 0.99 -23.31 -26.36
N THR A 487 0.67 -22.04 -26.53
CA THR A 487 -0.31 -21.33 -25.68
C THR A 487 -1.70 -21.97 -25.78
N ILE A 488 -2.18 -22.29 -26.99
CA ILE A 488 -3.47 -22.95 -27.18
C ILE A 488 -3.53 -24.31 -26.46
N ARG A 489 -2.48 -25.14 -26.59
CA ARG A 489 -2.42 -26.42 -25.86
C ARG A 489 -2.46 -26.20 -24.35
N SER A 490 -1.68 -25.24 -23.85
CA SER A 490 -1.68 -24.90 -22.43
C SER A 490 -3.04 -24.43 -21.90
N ILE A 491 -3.87 -23.77 -22.73
CA ILE A 491 -5.24 -23.38 -22.37
C ILE A 491 -6.15 -24.61 -22.39
N LEU A 492 -6.02 -25.49 -23.39
CA LEU A 492 -6.84 -26.70 -23.49
C LEU A 492 -6.61 -27.65 -22.31
N ASP A 493 -5.39 -27.71 -21.79
CA ASP A 493 -5.03 -28.51 -20.61
C ASP A 493 -5.71 -28.01 -19.31
N GLN A 494 -6.30 -26.81 -19.31
CA GLN A 494 -7.05 -26.24 -18.17
C GLN A 494 -8.52 -26.70 -18.18
N ASP A 495 -8.77 -28.02 -18.13
CA ASP A 495 -10.03 -28.72 -18.44
C ASP A 495 -11.31 -28.23 -17.71
N ARG A 496 -11.19 -27.39 -16.68
CA ARG A 496 -12.31 -26.84 -15.89
C ARG A 496 -12.53 -25.33 -16.05
N THR A 497 -11.90 -24.71 -17.03
CA THR A 497 -11.98 -23.26 -17.24
C THR A 497 -12.90 -22.91 -18.40
N ALA A 498 -13.56 -21.75 -18.31
CA ALA A 498 -14.33 -21.19 -19.42
C ALA A 498 -13.45 -21.00 -20.67
N ALA A 499 -12.17 -20.65 -20.48
CA ALA A 499 -11.19 -20.53 -21.54
C ALA A 499 -10.99 -21.85 -22.29
N ALA A 500 -10.77 -22.97 -21.57
CA ALA A 500 -10.59 -24.28 -22.18
C ALA A 500 -11.83 -24.75 -22.96
N ILE A 501 -13.03 -24.53 -22.40
CA ILE A 501 -14.29 -24.90 -23.07
C ILE A 501 -14.44 -24.15 -24.40
N ILE A 502 -14.29 -22.83 -24.36
CA ILE A 502 -14.43 -21.99 -25.55
C ILE A 502 -13.29 -22.26 -26.55
N CYS A 503 -12.07 -22.54 -26.06
CA CYS A 503 -10.92 -22.88 -26.88
C CYS A 503 -11.14 -24.21 -27.61
N GLU A 504 -11.63 -25.23 -26.90
CA GLU A 504 -11.96 -26.54 -27.47
C GLU A 504 -13.04 -26.44 -28.55
N LEU A 505 -14.10 -25.67 -28.29
CA LEU A 505 -15.12 -25.42 -29.31
C LEU A 505 -14.55 -24.75 -30.56
N ARG A 506 -13.63 -23.80 -30.42
CA ARG A 506 -13.00 -23.12 -31.56
C ARG A 506 -12.04 -24.02 -32.34
N VAL A 507 -11.28 -24.86 -31.65
CA VAL A 507 -10.19 -25.65 -32.25
C VAL A 507 -10.69 -27.00 -32.77
N ARG A 508 -11.53 -27.70 -31.99
CA ARG A 508 -11.99 -29.07 -32.30
C ARG A 508 -13.40 -29.13 -32.91
N HIS A 509 -14.21 -28.08 -32.73
CA HIS A 509 -15.61 -28.04 -33.20
C HIS A 509 -15.94 -26.76 -33.98
N PHE A 510 -15.03 -26.32 -34.87
CA PHE A 510 -15.12 -25.04 -35.58
C PHE A 510 -16.45 -24.82 -36.33
N GLU A 511 -16.96 -25.82 -37.04
CA GLU A 511 -18.24 -25.68 -37.77
C GLU A 511 -19.43 -25.43 -36.84
N LEU A 512 -19.41 -26.03 -35.65
CA LEU A 512 -20.44 -25.82 -34.64
C LEU A 512 -20.27 -24.42 -34.02
N ALA A 513 -19.05 -24.05 -33.65
CA ALA A 513 -18.73 -22.76 -33.04
C ALA A 513 -19.05 -21.56 -33.96
N SER A 514 -18.75 -21.66 -35.25
CA SER A 514 -19.00 -20.58 -36.23
C SER A 514 -20.49 -20.26 -36.44
N LYS A 515 -21.37 -21.23 -36.18
CA LYS A 515 -22.83 -21.07 -36.25
C LYS A 515 -23.44 -20.53 -34.95
N MET A 516 -22.71 -20.55 -33.84
CA MET A 516 -23.22 -20.13 -32.53
C MET A 516 -23.19 -18.60 -32.39
N PRO A 517 -24.34 -17.96 -32.05
CA PRO A 517 -24.38 -16.51 -31.82
C PRO A 517 -23.39 -16.04 -30.75
N LEU A 518 -23.31 -16.75 -29.62
CA LEU A 518 -22.39 -16.44 -28.51
C LEU A 518 -20.93 -16.32 -28.96
N MET A 519 -20.50 -17.16 -29.90
CA MET A 519 -19.11 -17.23 -30.33
C MET A 519 -18.67 -16.04 -31.17
N LYS A 520 -19.62 -15.30 -31.78
CA LYS A 520 -19.36 -14.13 -32.63
C LYS A 520 -18.90 -12.91 -31.83
N ASP A 521 -19.36 -12.81 -30.58
CA ASP A 521 -19.04 -11.69 -29.68
C ASP A 521 -17.77 -11.93 -28.85
N ILE A 522 -17.33 -13.18 -28.73
CA ILE A 522 -16.04 -13.50 -28.09
C ILE A 522 -14.91 -13.20 -29.10
N LEU A 523 -13.94 -12.39 -28.73
CA LEU A 523 -12.72 -12.15 -29.53
C LEU A 523 -11.70 -13.26 -29.31
N GLY A 524 -11.43 -13.59 -28.05
CA GLY A 524 -10.47 -14.61 -27.66
C GLY A 524 -10.20 -14.54 -26.16
N PHE A 525 -9.02 -15.00 -25.78
CA PHE A 525 -8.53 -14.96 -24.39
C PHE A 525 -7.35 -14.00 -24.31
N VAL A 526 -7.14 -13.34 -23.17
CA VAL A 526 -6.00 -12.41 -22.98
C VAL A 526 -4.67 -13.04 -23.40
N ALA A 527 -4.42 -14.30 -23.02
CA ALA A 527 -3.21 -15.06 -23.38
C ALA A 527 -2.96 -15.20 -24.89
N THR A 528 -4.00 -15.06 -25.72
CA THR A 528 -3.93 -15.20 -27.19
C THR A 528 -3.99 -13.87 -27.94
N LEU A 529 -4.28 -12.76 -27.26
CA LEU A 529 -4.52 -11.46 -27.90
C LEU A 529 -3.27 -10.58 -27.96
N GLY A 530 -2.29 -10.82 -27.09
CA GLY A 530 -1.00 -10.12 -27.06
C GLY A 530 0.16 -10.99 -27.50
N LYS A 531 1.24 -10.37 -28.00
CA LYS A 531 2.54 -11.01 -28.23
C LYS A 531 3.62 -10.25 -27.45
N VAL A 532 4.56 -10.99 -26.89
CA VAL A 532 5.71 -10.45 -26.15
C VAL A 532 6.97 -10.95 -26.83
N ASN A 533 7.97 -10.09 -26.99
CA ASN A 533 9.18 -10.40 -27.77
C ASN A 533 10.20 -11.28 -27.02
N ASP A 534 9.96 -11.58 -25.74
CA ASP A 534 10.90 -12.25 -24.86
C ASP A 534 10.15 -13.20 -23.90
N ASP A 535 10.66 -14.44 -23.77
CA ASP A 535 10.04 -15.49 -22.94
C ASP A 535 10.11 -15.16 -21.44
N ASN A 536 11.18 -14.50 -20.98
CA ASN A 536 11.27 -14.08 -19.57
C ASN A 536 10.26 -12.97 -19.27
N LEU A 537 10.12 -11.99 -20.17
CA LEU A 537 9.12 -10.94 -20.06
C LEU A 537 7.70 -11.52 -20.14
N SER A 538 7.47 -12.49 -21.02
CA SER A 538 6.19 -13.21 -21.10
C SER A 538 5.84 -13.88 -19.78
N ARG A 539 6.80 -14.60 -19.17
CA ARG A 539 6.63 -15.20 -17.85
C ARG A 539 6.35 -14.16 -16.77
N LEU A 540 7.13 -13.08 -16.71
CA LEU A 540 6.96 -12.02 -15.71
C LEU A 540 5.61 -11.30 -15.83
N LEU A 541 5.16 -11.01 -17.06
CA LEU A 541 3.87 -10.38 -17.30
C LEU A 541 2.70 -11.33 -16.99
N ALA A 542 2.83 -12.62 -17.33
CA ALA A 542 1.83 -13.63 -16.95
C ALA A 542 1.74 -13.79 -15.42
N GLU A 543 2.89 -13.78 -14.73
CA GLU A 543 2.95 -13.79 -13.27
C GLU A 543 2.36 -12.52 -12.64
N PHE A 544 2.53 -11.36 -13.27
CA PHE A 544 1.98 -10.09 -12.80
C PHE A 544 0.47 -10.00 -13.02
N LEU A 545 -0.02 -10.41 -14.19
CA LEU A 545 -1.46 -10.41 -14.51
C LEU A 545 -2.20 -11.49 -13.73
N GLY A 546 -1.56 -12.63 -13.47
CA GLY A 546 -2.17 -13.79 -12.84
C GLY A 546 -2.97 -14.64 -13.83
N MET A 547 -3.17 -15.91 -13.47
CA MET A 547 -3.80 -16.91 -14.33
C MET A 547 -5.25 -16.54 -14.70
N ASP A 548 -6.01 -16.02 -13.75
CA ASP A 548 -7.41 -15.61 -13.97
C ASP A 548 -7.55 -14.55 -15.07
N ASN A 549 -6.62 -13.59 -15.11
CA ASN A 549 -6.60 -12.56 -16.15
C ASN A 549 -6.07 -13.12 -17.47
N MET A 550 -5.06 -14.00 -17.44
CA MET A 550 -4.52 -14.61 -18.66
C MET A 550 -5.55 -15.50 -19.38
N LEU A 551 -6.38 -16.20 -18.62
CA LEU A 551 -7.49 -17.02 -19.14
C LEU A 551 -8.79 -16.23 -19.34
N ALA A 552 -8.80 -14.93 -19.05
CA ALA A 552 -10.01 -14.12 -19.17
C ALA A 552 -10.52 -14.08 -20.62
N LEU A 553 -11.83 -14.25 -20.77
CA LEU A 553 -12.53 -14.08 -22.04
C LEU A 553 -12.61 -12.59 -22.38
N VAL A 554 -12.43 -12.25 -23.65
CA VAL A 554 -12.62 -10.87 -24.13
C VAL A 554 -13.81 -10.83 -25.07
N CYS A 555 -14.85 -10.10 -24.66
CA CYS A 555 -16.08 -9.88 -25.42
C CYS A 555 -16.11 -8.49 -26.07
N LYS A 556 -16.70 -8.40 -27.26
CA LYS A 556 -16.86 -7.15 -28.00
C LYS A 556 -17.78 -6.16 -27.28
N ASN A 557 -18.92 -6.63 -26.79
CA ASN A 557 -20.02 -5.81 -26.27
C ASN A 557 -20.67 -6.44 -25.03
N SER A 558 -21.55 -5.70 -24.36
CA SER A 558 -22.24 -6.16 -23.15
C SER A 558 -23.16 -7.36 -23.42
N ASP A 559 -23.75 -7.46 -24.60
CA ASP A 559 -24.65 -8.58 -24.95
C ASP A 559 -23.88 -9.90 -25.08
N GLY A 560 -22.64 -9.85 -25.59
CA GLY A 560 -21.71 -10.98 -25.56
C GLY A 560 -21.43 -11.46 -24.15
N VAL A 561 -21.21 -10.55 -23.19
CA VAL A 561 -21.04 -10.91 -21.77
C VAL A 561 -22.30 -11.54 -21.19
N LYS A 562 -23.48 -10.96 -21.43
CA LYS A 562 -24.77 -11.51 -20.97
C LYS A 562 -25.09 -12.87 -21.58
N ALA A 563 -24.59 -13.16 -22.77
CA ALA A 563 -24.82 -14.44 -23.43
C ALA A 563 -23.94 -15.56 -22.84
N LEU A 564 -22.84 -15.23 -22.12
CA LEU A 564 -21.98 -16.21 -21.46
C LEU A 564 -22.66 -16.89 -20.28
N GLU A 565 -23.58 -16.20 -19.61
CA GLU A 565 -24.26 -16.70 -18.41
C GLU A 565 -25.67 -16.12 -18.29
N LYS A 566 -26.63 -16.99 -18.01
CA LYS A 566 -28.00 -16.60 -17.69
C LYS A 566 -28.32 -16.99 -16.26
N TYR A 567 -29.23 -16.24 -15.66
CA TYR A 567 -29.73 -16.49 -14.32
C TYR A 567 -31.22 -16.77 -14.39
N ASP A 568 -31.70 -17.64 -13.51
CA ASP A 568 -33.12 -17.82 -13.28
C ASP A 568 -33.71 -16.66 -12.46
N LYS A 569 -35.01 -16.77 -12.17
CA LYS A 569 -35.77 -15.78 -11.39
C LYS A 569 -35.29 -15.63 -9.94
N ASP A 570 -34.59 -16.63 -9.42
CA ASP A 570 -34.07 -16.67 -8.05
C ASP A 570 -32.60 -16.19 -8.00
N GLY A 571 -32.04 -15.78 -9.16
CA GLY A 571 -30.67 -15.28 -9.28
C GLY A 571 -29.62 -16.39 -9.32
N ILE A 572 -30.04 -17.65 -9.52
CA ILE A 572 -29.16 -18.81 -9.63
C ILE A 572 -28.75 -19.01 -11.09
N ILE A 573 -27.51 -19.45 -11.31
CA ILE A 573 -26.98 -19.69 -12.66
C ILE A 573 -27.76 -20.80 -13.36
N ASP A 574 -28.29 -20.50 -14.54
CA ASP A 574 -28.84 -21.50 -15.44
C ASP A 574 -27.69 -22.28 -16.10
N LYS A 575 -27.31 -23.39 -15.46
CA LYS A 575 -26.24 -24.26 -15.95
C LYS A 575 -26.57 -24.94 -17.30
N SER A 576 -27.77 -24.79 -17.86
CA SER A 576 -28.15 -25.38 -19.15
C SER A 576 -27.86 -24.46 -20.35
N SER A 577 -27.51 -23.20 -20.10
CA SER A 577 -27.25 -22.20 -21.14
C SER A 577 -25.85 -21.57 -21.00
N GLY A 578 -25.52 -20.66 -21.92
CA GLY A 578 -24.24 -19.95 -21.94
C GLY A 578 -23.03 -20.89 -22.01
N VAL A 579 -21.94 -20.51 -21.33
CA VAL A 579 -20.71 -21.30 -21.28
C VAL A 579 -20.91 -22.63 -20.56
N HIS A 580 -21.80 -22.70 -19.56
CA HIS A 580 -22.09 -23.95 -18.84
C HIS A 580 -22.76 -24.99 -19.74
N GLY A 581 -23.79 -24.58 -20.50
CA GLY A 581 -24.44 -25.45 -21.48
C GLY A 581 -23.46 -25.88 -22.58
N LEU A 582 -22.61 -24.97 -23.03
CA LEU A 582 -21.54 -25.29 -23.98
C LEU A 582 -20.54 -26.31 -23.45
N GLY A 583 -20.10 -26.16 -22.20
CA GLY A 583 -19.23 -27.11 -21.51
C GLY A 583 -19.79 -28.52 -21.58
N ARG A 584 -21.07 -28.69 -21.22
CA ARG A 584 -21.73 -30.01 -21.29
C ARG A 584 -21.70 -30.60 -22.68
N SER A 585 -21.87 -29.78 -23.73
CA SER A 585 -21.85 -30.27 -25.12
C SER A 585 -20.50 -30.86 -25.55
N VAL A 586 -19.40 -30.45 -24.91
CA VAL A 586 -18.04 -30.97 -25.13
C VAL A 586 -17.55 -31.86 -23.98
N GLY A 587 -18.45 -32.31 -23.10
CA GLY A 587 -18.11 -33.20 -21.97
C GLY A 587 -17.30 -32.54 -20.85
N LYS A 588 -17.32 -31.20 -20.76
CA LYS A 588 -16.63 -30.41 -19.73
C LYS A 588 -17.60 -29.77 -18.74
N PHE A 589 -17.11 -29.54 -17.52
CA PHE A 589 -17.87 -28.88 -16.48
C PHE A 589 -17.13 -27.62 -16.03
N LEU A 590 -17.91 -26.55 -15.86
CA LEU A 590 -17.45 -25.27 -15.34
C LEU A 590 -18.09 -25.09 -13.97
N ASP A 591 -17.28 -25.23 -12.93
CA ASP A 591 -17.69 -25.13 -11.52
C ASP A 591 -17.06 -23.91 -10.82
N GLU A 592 -16.24 -23.13 -11.53
CA GLU A 592 -15.51 -21.99 -10.97
C GLU A 592 -15.90 -20.68 -11.65
N ARG A 593 -15.67 -19.57 -10.94
CA ARG A 593 -15.76 -18.24 -11.53
C ARG A 593 -14.74 -18.07 -12.65
N PHE A 594 -15.08 -17.25 -13.63
CA PHE A 594 -14.18 -16.87 -14.71
C PHE A 594 -14.28 -15.37 -15.01
N THR A 595 -13.15 -14.82 -15.46
CA THR A 595 -13.02 -13.39 -15.74
C THR A 595 -13.40 -13.08 -17.18
N VAL A 596 -14.11 -11.97 -17.38
CA VAL A 596 -14.53 -11.48 -18.70
C VAL A 596 -14.25 -9.99 -18.84
N PHE A 597 -13.52 -9.60 -19.87
CA PHE A 597 -13.38 -8.21 -20.28
C PHE A 597 -14.43 -7.86 -21.34
N CYS A 598 -15.09 -6.72 -21.17
CA CYS A 598 -15.99 -6.16 -22.17
C CYS A 598 -15.34 -4.93 -22.81
N LEU A 599 -14.99 -5.00 -24.10
CA LEU A 599 -14.32 -3.88 -24.78
C LEU A 599 -15.17 -2.61 -24.82
N GLU A 600 -16.49 -2.74 -24.99
CA GLU A 600 -17.43 -1.63 -24.92
C GLU A 600 -17.36 -0.90 -23.57
N ASN A 601 -17.24 -1.64 -22.46
CA ASN A 601 -17.18 -1.04 -21.13
C ASN A 601 -15.80 -0.43 -20.84
N LEU A 602 -14.72 -1.01 -21.37
CA LEU A 602 -13.37 -0.47 -21.25
C LEU A 602 -13.22 0.91 -21.89
N ARG A 603 -14.04 1.26 -22.90
CA ARG A 603 -14.03 2.62 -23.48
C ARG A 603 -14.31 3.69 -22.43
N TYR A 604 -15.23 3.45 -21.50
CA TYR A 604 -15.55 4.42 -20.45
C TYR A 604 -14.36 4.63 -19.50
N ILE A 605 -13.69 3.54 -19.12
CA ILE A 605 -12.50 3.58 -18.27
C ILE A 605 -11.37 4.35 -18.97
N ILE A 606 -11.09 4.05 -20.24
CA ILE A 606 -10.04 4.74 -21.01
C ILE A 606 -10.34 6.24 -21.15
N LEU A 607 -11.61 6.62 -21.39
CA LEU A 607 -12.00 8.03 -21.47
C LEU A 607 -11.80 8.77 -20.15
N MET A 608 -12.03 8.13 -19.01
CA MET A 608 -11.76 8.72 -17.69
C MET A 608 -10.26 8.94 -17.44
N TYR A 609 -9.39 8.00 -17.83
CA TYR A 609 -7.94 8.14 -17.68
C TYR A 609 -7.32 9.16 -18.67
N LEU A 610 -7.95 9.40 -19.82
CA LEU A 610 -7.48 10.37 -20.83
C LEU A 610 -7.98 11.80 -20.59
N GLN A 611 -9.04 12.00 -19.80
CA GLN A 611 -9.58 13.33 -19.50
C GLN A 611 -8.66 14.33 -18.78
N PRO A 612 -7.57 13.97 -18.05
CA PRO A 612 -6.69 14.97 -17.46
C PRO A 612 -5.91 15.79 -18.51
N TYR A 613 -5.82 15.35 -19.78
CA TYR A 613 -4.97 16.00 -20.79
C TYR A 613 -5.71 16.98 -21.72
N SER A 614 -7.02 17.12 -21.60
CA SER A 614 -7.85 17.95 -22.51
C SER A 614 -8.39 19.25 -21.91
N LEU A 615 -8.07 19.57 -20.64
CA LEU A 615 -8.57 20.79 -19.95
C LEU A 615 -7.47 21.81 -19.58
N LEU A 616 -6.34 21.80 -20.28
CA LEU A 616 -5.25 22.78 -20.09
C LEU A 616 -4.88 23.56 -21.36
N GLY A 617 -5.82 23.68 -22.30
CA GLY A 617 -5.56 24.35 -23.58
C GLY A 617 -6.79 24.97 -24.23
N SER A 618 -7.50 25.86 -23.53
CA SER A 618 -8.33 26.88 -24.20
C SER A 618 -8.60 28.08 -23.30
N THR A 619 -7.55 28.82 -22.96
CA THR A 619 -7.65 30.26 -22.73
C THR A 619 -6.53 30.93 -23.53
N GLY A 620 -6.94 31.60 -24.60
CA GLY A 620 -6.09 32.27 -25.58
C GLY A 620 -6.97 32.80 -26.69
#